data_AF-Q6C6U8-F1
#
_entry.id   AF-Q6C6U8-F1
#
_cell.length_a   1.000
_cell.length_b   1.000
_cell.length_c   1.000
_cell.angle_alpha   90.00
_cell.angle_beta   90.00
_cell.angle_gamma   90.00
#
_symmetry.space_group_name_H-M   'P 1'
#
loop_
_entity.id
_entity.type
_entity.pdbx_description
1 polymer ?
#
loop_
_entity_poly.entity_id
_entity_poly.type
_entity_poly.pdbx_seq_one_letter_code
_entity_poly.pdbx_strand_id
1 'polypeptide(L)'
;MKIAWLLFTAATFVEGVSRHKRDPVWTVNPGQVPDYVLRHCPGVHLYSEEKYLPGDPADYVTNFKIDTASGKTVLNGSESDPVTLARLGQYSFEKHSSRTFMTSLTDFNADPDWITGEGNIPHLVSGKIDHAKSVLIVVDKGDGLVDAFWFYFYPFNLGPFVMGGGPYGNHVGDWEHSLVRFQDGVPQILWMSAHGGGNAYYYNAAEKMDNDPERRVLFSARGTHANYGSVGQHSHDLPFYMLSDFTDRGALWDPVQNYYGYTLTHRERGRTGADRIWFDGRVLTSDGQSPHPSWLNYLGRWGDRQLPNSDPRQKWHPFNWRYIDGPRGPMAKNLLRHTVCERNKWWNLFRTCRIRRRVETAEGIEAEGYGCVGLMDWLPWWIGWIPWTVTWRGYGCWAIDRLWG
;
A
#
# COMPACT_ATOMS: atom_id res chain seq x y z
N MET A 1 -52.21 -63.75 8.50
CA MET A 1 -51.12 -62.98 9.13
C MET A 1 -50.06 -62.66 8.08
N LYS A 2 -50.05 -61.42 7.57
CA LYS A 2 -48.91 -60.72 6.94
C LYS A 2 -49.39 -59.28 6.69
N ILE A 3 -48.87 -58.36 7.49
CA ILE A 3 -49.17 -56.92 7.45
C ILE A 3 -48.22 -56.31 6.42
N ALA A 4 -48.77 -55.67 5.38
CA ALA A 4 -48.00 -54.86 4.44
C ALA A 4 -48.17 -53.38 4.81
N TRP A 5 -47.06 -52.74 5.19
CA TRP A 5 -46.97 -51.31 5.45
C TRP A 5 -46.90 -50.55 4.11
N LEU A 6 -47.90 -49.71 3.83
CA LEU A 6 -47.85 -48.71 2.76
C LEU A 6 -47.30 -47.41 3.35
N LEU A 7 -46.04 -47.11 3.04
CA LEU A 7 -45.43 -45.81 3.29
C LEU A 7 -45.81 -44.84 2.15
N PHE A 8 -46.55 -43.79 2.48
CA PHE A 8 -46.75 -42.63 1.60
C PHE A 8 -45.50 -41.73 1.68
N THR A 9 -44.70 -41.69 0.62
CA THR A 9 -43.73 -40.61 0.40
C THR A 9 -44.40 -39.49 -0.40
N ALA A 10 -44.70 -38.38 0.27
CA ALA A 10 -45.04 -37.13 -0.39
C ALA A 10 -43.78 -36.57 -1.09
N ALA A 11 -43.77 -36.58 -2.42
CA ALA A 11 -42.75 -35.89 -3.19
C ALA A 11 -43.09 -34.39 -3.21
N THR A 12 -42.45 -33.61 -2.34
CA THR A 12 -42.42 -32.14 -2.49
C THR A 12 -41.49 -31.80 -3.65
N PHE A 13 -42.06 -31.42 -4.79
CA PHE A 13 -41.35 -30.72 -5.85
C PHE A 13 -40.84 -29.38 -5.30
N VAL A 14 -39.55 -29.30 -5.01
CA VAL A 14 -38.86 -28.01 -4.87
C VAL A 14 -38.47 -27.60 -6.28
N GLU A 15 -39.21 -26.67 -6.87
CA GLU A 15 -38.77 -25.99 -8.08
C GLU A 15 -37.43 -25.31 -7.79
N GLY A 16 -36.36 -25.86 -8.39
CA GLY A 16 -35.05 -25.27 -8.37
C GLY A 16 -35.07 -23.95 -9.11
N VAL A 17 -35.26 -22.85 -8.40
CA VAL A 17 -34.89 -21.52 -8.91
C VAL A 17 -33.38 -21.54 -9.11
N SER A 18 -32.96 -21.84 -10.33
CA SER A 18 -31.64 -21.49 -10.84
C SER A 18 -31.45 -20.00 -10.58
N ARG A 19 -30.73 -19.65 -9.51
CA ARG A 19 -30.20 -18.29 -9.33
C ARG A 19 -29.16 -18.09 -10.42
N HIS A 20 -29.59 -17.71 -11.62
CA HIS A 20 -28.72 -17.00 -12.54
C HIS A 20 -28.22 -15.77 -11.78
N LYS A 21 -26.95 -15.80 -11.37
CA LYS A 21 -26.26 -14.58 -10.91
C LYS A 21 -26.33 -13.63 -12.10
N ARG A 22 -27.06 -12.53 -11.95
CA ARG A 22 -27.05 -11.46 -12.94
C ARG A 22 -25.61 -10.98 -13.09
N ASP A 23 -25.23 -10.66 -14.31
CA ASP A 23 -23.92 -10.08 -14.57
C ASP A 23 -23.81 -8.75 -13.82
N PRO A 24 -22.64 -8.46 -13.22
CA PRO A 24 -22.42 -7.22 -12.49
C PRO A 24 -22.62 -6.02 -13.42
N VAL A 25 -23.22 -4.95 -12.88
CA VAL A 25 -23.36 -3.69 -13.62
C VAL A 25 -22.10 -2.87 -13.42
N TRP A 26 -21.33 -2.70 -14.49
CA TRP A 26 -20.15 -1.82 -14.51
C TRP A 26 -20.60 -0.35 -14.59
N THR A 27 -19.98 0.50 -13.78
CA THR A 27 -20.35 1.92 -13.63
C THR A 27 -19.22 2.87 -14.04
N VAL A 28 -17.99 2.37 -14.12
CA VAL A 28 -16.82 3.13 -14.58
C VAL A 28 -16.60 2.88 -16.07
N ASN A 29 -16.66 3.94 -16.86
CA ASN A 29 -16.31 3.86 -18.27
C ASN A 29 -14.80 3.58 -18.43
N PRO A 30 -14.40 2.66 -19.32
CA PRO A 30 -12.98 2.45 -19.61
C PRO A 30 -12.30 3.77 -20.01
N GLY A 31 -11.17 4.07 -19.39
CA GLY A 31 -10.35 5.26 -19.70
C GLY A 31 -10.86 6.55 -19.10
N GLN A 32 -11.83 6.47 -18.17
CA GLN A 32 -12.33 7.62 -17.45
C GLN A 32 -12.19 7.40 -15.95
N VAL A 33 -11.52 8.32 -15.27
CA VAL A 33 -11.56 8.37 -13.81
C VAL A 33 -12.82 9.13 -13.41
N PRO A 34 -13.72 8.53 -12.62
CA PRO A 34 -14.89 9.24 -12.12
C PRO A 34 -14.50 10.43 -11.23
N ASP A 35 -15.21 11.56 -11.35
CA ASP A 35 -14.90 12.78 -10.58
C ASP A 35 -14.88 12.56 -9.06
N TYR A 36 -15.76 11.69 -8.55
CA TYR A 36 -15.80 11.37 -7.13
C TYR A 36 -14.51 10.69 -6.65
N VAL A 37 -13.75 10.01 -7.52
CA VAL A 37 -12.46 9.43 -7.15
C VAL A 37 -11.43 10.52 -6.92
N LEU A 38 -11.36 11.52 -7.80
CA LEU A 38 -10.44 12.66 -7.70
C LEU A 38 -10.80 13.54 -6.50
N ARG A 39 -12.10 13.83 -6.32
CA ARG A 39 -12.63 14.65 -5.22
C ARG A 39 -12.35 14.08 -3.83
N HIS A 40 -12.15 12.77 -3.73
CA HIS A 40 -11.88 12.08 -2.45
C HIS A 40 -10.47 11.47 -2.40
N CYS A 41 -9.55 11.93 -3.26
CA CYS A 41 -8.14 11.56 -3.19
C CYS A 41 -7.56 11.95 -1.82
N PRO A 42 -6.94 11.04 -1.06
CA PRO A 42 -6.33 11.42 0.21
C PRO A 42 -5.10 12.32 0.02
N GLY A 43 -4.97 13.36 0.83
CA GLY A 43 -3.72 14.10 0.99
C GLY A 43 -2.72 13.34 1.84
N VAL A 44 -1.43 13.60 1.65
CA VAL A 44 -0.33 12.91 2.34
C VAL A 44 0.57 13.95 2.98
N HIS A 45 0.59 14.03 4.31
CA HIS A 45 1.67 14.73 5.00
C HIS A 45 2.94 13.88 4.90
N LEU A 46 3.98 14.45 4.30
CA LEU A 46 5.34 13.89 4.36
C LEU A 46 5.97 14.29 5.70
N TYR A 47 6.88 13.47 6.21
CA TYR A 47 7.61 13.82 7.43
C TYR A 47 8.43 15.10 7.22
N SER A 48 8.44 16.02 8.19
CA SER A 48 9.07 17.34 8.04
C SER A 48 10.58 17.28 7.77
N GLU A 49 11.26 16.25 8.27
CA GLU A 49 12.67 15.96 8.03
C GLU A 49 12.91 14.79 7.05
N GLU A 50 11.94 14.47 6.20
CA GLU A 50 12.11 13.37 5.24
C GLU A 50 13.30 13.65 4.30
N LYS A 51 14.18 12.65 4.17
CA LYS A 51 15.34 12.69 3.29
C LYS A 51 15.07 12.02 1.95
N TYR A 52 14.22 10.99 1.95
CA TYR A 52 13.89 10.18 0.78
C TYR A 52 12.47 10.53 0.31
N LEU A 53 12.37 11.62 -0.45
CA LEU A 53 11.10 12.19 -0.92
C LEU A 53 10.47 11.35 -2.05
N PRO A 54 9.17 11.54 -2.35
CA PRO A 54 8.50 10.85 -3.46
C PRO A 54 9.24 11.01 -4.79
N GLY A 55 9.19 10.00 -5.66
CA GLY A 55 9.81 10.02 -6.99
C GLY A 55 8.85 9.63 -8.10
N ASP A 56 9.20 9.97 -9.35
CA ASP A 56 8.48 9.48 -10.54
C ASP A 56 9.02 8.09 -10.96
N PRO A 57 8.18 7.05 -11.04
CA PRO A 57 8.58 5.74 -11.56
C PRO A 57 9.23 5.79 -12.95
N ALA A 58 8.87 6.75 -13.80
CA ALA A 58 9.43 6.89 -15.14
C ALA A 58 10.89 7.34 -15.13
N ASP A 59 11.22 8.31 -14.26
CA ASP A 59 12.59 8.79 -14.09
C ASP A 59 13.43 7.77 -13.33
N TYR A 60 12.83 7.15 -12.31
CA TYR A 60 13.47 6.13 -11.48
C TYR A 60 14.06 4.98 -12.31
N VAL A 61 13.28 4.37 -13.21
CA VAL A 61 13.72 3.18 -13.96
C VAL A 61 14.92 3.43 -14.88
N THR A 62 15.21 4.69 -15.23
CA THR A 62 16.35 5.04 -16.07
C THR A 62 17.70 4.76 -15.40
N ASN A 63 17.74 4.64 -14.07
CA ASN A 63 18.94 4.42 -13.26
C ASN A 63 19.33 2.95 -13.11
N PHE A 64 18.70 2.05 -13.89
CA PHE A 64 18.80 0.62 -13.68
C PHE A 64 19.05 -0.15 -14.99
N LYS A 65 19.65 -1.33 -14.82
CA LYS A 65 19.48 -2.47 -15.72
C LYS A 65 18.63 -3.53 -15.02
N ILE A 66 18.09 -4.49 -15.78
CA ILE A 66 17.32 -5.60 -15.20
C ILE A 66 18.15 -6.87 -15.24
N ASP A 67 18.46 -7.43 -14.07
CA ASP A 67 19.20 -8.68 -13.91
C ASP A 67 18.33 -9.79 -13.29
N THR A 68 18.63 -11.04 -13.61
CA THR A 68 18.09 -12.19 -12.87
C THR A 68 18.75 -12.32 -11.49
N ALA A 69 18.17 -13.15 -10.62
CA ALA A 69 18.80 -13.52 -9.35
C ALA A 69 20.24 -14.07 -9.52
N SER A 70 20.58 -14.67 -10.66
CA SER A 70 21.93 -15.19 -10.94
C SER A 70 22.90 -14.14 -11.49
N GLY A 71 22.49 -12.86 -11.57
CA GLY A 71 23.30 -11.76 -12.12
C GLY A 71 23.35 -11.70 -13.65
N LYS A 72 22.47 -12.44 -14.35
CA LYS A 72 22.39 -12.35 -15.82
C LYS A 72 21.52 -11.16 -16.21
N THR A 73 22.06 -10.22 -17.00
CA THR A 73 21.29 -9.12 -17.55
C THR A 73 20.29 -9.60 -18.60
N VAL A 74 19.03 -9.18 -18.46
CA VAL A 74 17.91 -9.50 -19.36
C VAL A 74 17.35 -8.26 -20.04
N LEU A 75 17.53 -7.08 -19.45
CA LEU A 75 17.28 -5.79 -20.08
C LEU A 75 18.44 -4.87 -19.74
N ASN A 76 19.20 -4.45 -20.75
CA ASN A 76 20.31 -3.51 -20.56
C ASN A 76 19.77 -2.12 -20.24
N GLY A 77 20.54 -1.36 -19.45
CA GLY A 77 20.33 0.05 -19.19
C GLY A 77 21.70 0.74 -19.07
N SER A 78 21.82 1.92 -19.68
CA SER A 78 22.98 2.79 -19.56
C SER A 78 22.54 4.25 -19.73
N GLU A 79 23.43 5.20 -19.48
CA GLU A 79 23.18 6.62 -19.72
C GLU A 79 22.76 6.91 -21.18
N SER A 80 23.34 6.20 -22.15
CA SER A 80 23.04 6.36 -23.58
C SER A 80 21.81 5.58 -24.06
N ASP A 81 21.38 4.56 -23.33
CA ASP A 81 20.21 3.71 -23.65
C ASP A 81 19.49 3.30 -22.36
N PRO A 82 18.84 4.24 -21.65
CA PRO A 82 18.25 3.98 -20.36
C PRO A 82 17.04 3.05 -20.46
N VAL A 83 16.80 2.28 -19.40
CA VAL A 83 15.53 1.55 -19.28
C VAL A 83 14.40 2.58 -19.14
N THR A 84 13.32 2.36 -19.89
CA THR A 84 12.11 3.19 -19.83
C THR A 84 10.92 2.34 -19.40
N LEU A 85 9.84 2.96 -18.91
CA LEU A 85 8.60 2.23 -18.61
C LEU A 85 8.05 1.48 -19.82
N ALA A 86 8.23 2.00 -21.04
CA ALA A 86 7.83 1.29 -22.26
C ALA A 86 8.63 -0.01 -22.47
N ARG A 87 9.96 0.04 -22.32
CA ARG A 87 10.84 -1.15 -22.41
C ARG A 87 10.54 -2.14 -21.28
N LEU A 88 10.33 -1.64 -20.06
CA LEU A 88 9.94 -2.46 -18.91
C LEU A 88 8.58 -3.15 -19.15
N GLY A 89 7.63 -2.41 -19.72
CA GLY A 89 6.31 -2.89 -20.09
C GLY A 89 6.34 -3.99 -21.14
N GLN A 90 7.22 -3.90 -22.15
CA GLN A 90 7.45 -4.98 -23.11
C GLN A 90 8.03 -6.22 -22.43
N TYR A 91 9.01 -6.05 -21.53
CA TYR A 91 9.61 -7.16 -20.79
C TYR A 91 8.66 -7.81 -19.78
N SER A 92 7.65 -7.08 -19.30
CA SER A 92 6.77 -7.54 -18.23
C SER A 92 6.06 -8.88 -18.51
N PHE A 93 5.79 -9.17 -19.79
CA PHE A 93 5.12 -10.38 -20.26
C PHE A 93 6.04 -11.61 -20.40
N GLU A 94 7.35 -11.45 -20.20
CA GLU A 94 8.30 -12.56 -20.25
C GLU A 94 8.09 -13.56 -19.10
N LYS A 95 8.26 -14.85 -19.39
CA LYS A 95 7.97 -15.98 -18.46
C LYS A 95 8.67 -15.87 -17.09
N HIS A 96 9.77 -15.15 -17.02
CA HIS A 96 10.62 -15.03 -15.83
C HIS A 96 10.75 -13.60 -15.29
N SER A 97 9.90 -12.67 -15.74
CA SER A 97 9.93 -11.27 -15.28
C SER A 97 9.85 -11.17 -13.74
N SER A 98 9.04 -12.02 -13.10
CA SER A 98 8.89 -12.11 -11.64
C SER A 98 10.15 -12.51 -10.84
N ARG A 99 11.22 -12.96 -11.52
CA ARG A 99 12.49 -13.43 -10.90
C ARG A 99 13.66 -12.50 -11.21
N THR A 100 13.36 -11.24 -11.49
CA THR A 100 14.33 -10.21 -11.85
C THR A 100 14.35 -9.06 -10.85
N PHE A 101 15.44 -8.31 -10.87
CA PHE A 101 15.73 -7.18 -10.01
C PHE A 101 16.17 -6.00 -10.88
N MET A 102 15.74 -4.81 -10.52
CA MET A 102 16.34 -3.57 -11.04
C MET A 102 17.68 -3.39 -10.32
N THR A 103 18.79 -3.63 -11.02
CA THR A 103 20.14 -3.46 -10.48
C THR A 103 20.63 -2.05 -10.76
N SER A 104 20.99 -1.29 -9.73
CA SER A 104 21.38 0.12 -9.90
C SER A 104 22.63 0.26 -10.76
N LEU A 105 22.67 1.30 -11.59
CA LEU A 105 23.84 1.63 -12.41
C LEU A 105 24.92 2.37 -11.61
N THR A 106 24.51 3.03 -10.52
CA THR A 106 25.37 3.81 -9.62
C THR A 106 25.26 3.30 -8.18
N ASP A 107 26.21 3.67 -7.31
CA ASP A 107 26.16 3.29 -5.90
C ASP A 107 25.01 4.03 -5.20
N PHE A 108 23.91 3.32 -4.96
CA PHE A 108 22.74 3.86 -4.26
C PHE A 108 23.07 4.30 -2.82
N ASN A 109 24.13 3.77 -2.21
CA ASN A 109 24.49 4.09 -0.82
C ASN A 109 25.23 5.43 -0.69
N ALA A 110 25.56 6.07 -1.81
CA ALA A 110 26.13 7.41 -1.84
C ALA A 110 25.05 8.53 -1.84
N ASP A 111 23.78 8.16 -1.67
CA ASP A 111 22.61 9.06 -1.74
C ASP A 111 22.61 9.95 -3.02
N PRO A 112 22.68 9.36 -4.23
CA PRO A 112 22.55 10.14 -5.45
C PRO A 112 21.17 10.81 -5.54
N ASP A 113 21.05 11.89 -6.32
CA ASP A 113 19.82 12.70 -6.41
C ASP A 113 18.56 11.87 -6.73
N TRP A 114 18.68 10.83 -7.55
CA TRP A 114 17.56 9.95 -7.91
C TRP A 114 17.10 9.05 -6.75
N ILE A 115 17.91 8.88 -5.69
CA ILE A 115 17.59 8.14 -4.47
C ILE A 115 16.89 9.05 -3.44
N THR A 116 17.38 10.27 -3.25
CA THR A 116 16.83 11.19 -2.24
C THR A 116 15.61 11.94 -2.73
N GLY A 117 15.58 12.31 -4.02
CA GLY A 117 14.52 13.16 -4.55
C GLY A 117 14.52 14.55 -3.92
N GLU A 118 15.67 15.10 -3.54
CA GLU A 118 15.79 16.37 -2.78
C GLU A 118 14.97 17.55 -3.35
N GLY A 119 14.75 17.59 -4.67
CA GLY A 119 13.92 18.60 -5.34
C GLY A 119 12.40 18.35 -5.29
N ASN A 120 11.94 17.22 -4.77
CA ASN A 120 10.54 16.77 -4.81
C ASN A 120 9.73 17.22 -3.58
N ILE A 121 9.98 18.44 -3.13
CA ILE A 121 9.24 19.06 -2.02
C ILE A 121 7.88 19.56 -2.54
N PRO A 122 6.75 19.24 -1.87
CA PRO A 122 5.44 19.76 -2.24
C PRO A 122 5.38 21.29 -2.25
N HIS A 123 4.75 21.85 -3.29
CA HIS A 123 4.41 23.27 -3.36
C HIS A 123 3.51 23.65 -2.18
N LEU A 124 3.88 24.69 -1.42
CA LEU A 124 3.23 25.06 -0.17
C LEU A 124 1.70 25.27 -0.26
N VAL A 125 1.21 25.76 -1.41
CA VAL A 125 -0.22 26.10 -1.59
C VAL A 125 -1.00 24.96 -2.23
N SER A 126 -0.47 24.39 -3.31
CA SER A 126 -1.19 23.37 -4.10
C SER A 126 -0.93 21.94 -3.62
N GLY A 127 0.13 21.72 -2.84
CA GLY A 127 0.63 20.39 -2.51
C GLY A 127 1.18 19.63 -3.71
N LYS A 128 1.28 20.22 -4.90
CA LYS A 128 1.81 19.54 -6.09
C LYS A 128 3.32 19.28 -5.93
N ILE A 129 3.80 18.15 -6.44
CA ILE A 129 5.23 17.94 -6.72
C ILE A 129 5.38 17.88 -8.24
N ASP A 130 6.30 18.63 -8.85
CA ASP A 130 6.43 18.70 -10.31
C ASP A 130 7.08 17.45 -10.93
N HIS A 131 8.11 16.92 -10.26
CA HIS A 131 8.94 15.81 -10.75
C HIS A 131 8.69 14.49 -10.02
N ALA A 132 7.56 14.38 -9.31
CA ALA A 132 7.09 13.13 -8.74
C ALA A 132 5.59 12.98 -9.00
N LYS A 133 5.20 11.79 -9.47
CA LYS A 133 3.80 11.48 -9.79
C LYS A 133 3.31 10.35 -8.91
N SER A 134 2.11 10.53 -8.35
CA SER A 134 1.38 9.41 -7.77
C SER A 134 0.82 8.51 -8.88
N VAL A 135 0.42 7.29 -8.54
CA VAL A 135 -0.21 6.38 -9.52
C VAL A 135 -1.60 5.99 -9.04
N LEU A 136 -2.62 6.41 -9.78
CA LEU A 136 -4.02 6.05 -9.56
C LEU A 136 -4.40 4.82 -10.39
N ILE A 137 -4.90 3.79 -9.73
CA ILE A 137 -5.56 2.66 -10.38
C ILE A 137 -6.99 2.55 -9.86
N VAL A 138 -7.97 2.84 -10.72
CA VAL A 138 -9.40 2.67 -10.43
C VAL A 138 -9.84 1.28 -10.85
N VAL A 139 -10.45 0.54 -9.93
CA VAL A 139 -10.93 -0.83 -10.16
C VAL A 139 -12.42 -0.87 -9.93
N ASP A 140 -13.18 -1.01 -11.02
CA ASP A 140 -14.61 -1.30 -10.94
C ASP A 140 -14.79 -2.77 -10.50
N LYS A 141 -15.64 -2.99 -9.49
CA LYS A 141 -15.98 -4.33 -9.00
C LYS A 141 -17.42 -4.72 -9.30
N GLY A 142 -18.16 -3.88 -10.02
CA GLY A 142 -19.55 -4.07 -10.34
C GLY A 142 -20.50 -3.59 -9.25
N ASP A 143 -21.75 -3.37 -9.65
CA ASP A 143 -22.87 -3.04 -8.76
C ASP A 143 -22.57 -1.81 -7.86
N GLY A 144 -21.94 -0.80 -8.47
CA GLY A 144 -21.58 0.46 -7.83
C GLY A 144 -20.36 0.41 -6.91
N LEU A 145 -19.74 -0.76 -6.72
CA LEU A 145 -18.55 -0.92 -5.89
C LEU A 145 -17.29 -0.59 -6.67
N VAL A 146 -16.59 0.47 -6.29
CA VAL A 146 -15.36 0.93 -6.96
C VAL A 146 -14.25 1.12 -5.94
N ASP A 147 -13.06 0.58 -6.21
CA ASP A 147 -11.85 0.85 -5.42
C ASP A 147 -10.93 1.78 -6.19
N ALA A 148 -10.51 2.88 -5.57
CA ALA A 148 -9.44 3.74 -6.08
C ALA A 148 -8.17 3.49 -5.27
N PHE A 149 -7.13 2.99 -5.92
CA PHE A 149 -5.81 2.79 -5.34
C PHE A 149 -4.92 3.97 -5.70
N TRP A 150 -4.42 4.68 -4.69
CA TRP A 150 -3.43 5.75 -4.86
C TRP A 150 -2.09 5.24 -4.38
N PHE A 151 -1.15 5.01 -5.30
CA PHE A 151 0.20 4.56 -5.00
C PHE A 151 1.16 5.75 -4.88
N TYR A 152 2.05 5.63 -3.91
CA TYR A 152 3.09 6.57 -3.58
C TYR A 152 4.43 5.85 -3.76
N PHE A 153 5.26 6.37 -4.66
CA PHE A 153 6.55 5.77 -4.97
C PHE A 153 7.67 6.58 -4.36
N TYR A 154 8.57 5.91 -3.64
CA TYR A 154 9.79 6.51 -3.10
C TYR A 154 10.99 5.76 -3.69
N PRO A 155 12.05 6.44 -4.16
CA PRO A 155 13.20 5.75 -4.72
C PRO A 155 14.01 4.93 -3.72
N PHE A 156 13.81 5.13 -2.42
CA PHE A 156 14.50 4.40 -1.37
C PHE A 156 13.66 4.33 -0.11
N ASN A 157 13.70 3.20 0.59
CA ASN A 157 13.14 3.04 1.93
C ASN A 157 14.29 2.98 2.93
N LEU A 158 14.28 3.90 3.89
CA LEU A 158 15.13 3.84 5.07
C LEU A 158 14.41 3.01 6.12
N GLY A 159 14.84 1.76 6.24
CA GLY A 159 14.25 0.80 7.16
C GLY A 159 14.40 1.26 8.62
N PRO A 160 13.59 0.69 9.51
CA PRO A 160 13.47 1.22 10.86
C PRO A 160 14.69 0.93 11.74
N PHE A 161 14.76 1.65 12.86
CA PHE A 161 15.77 1.45 13.89
C PHE A 161 15.22 0.56 14.99
N VAL A 162 15.98 -0.46 15.36
CA VAL A 162 15.64 -1.36 16.48
C VAL A 162 16.48 -0.99 17.70
N MET A 163 15.83 -0.50 18.76
CA MET A 163 16.49 -0.06 20.00
C MET A 163 17.62 0.97 19.76
N GLY A 164 17.43 1.88 18.80
CA GLY A 164 18.45 2.87 18.40
C GLY A 164 19.59 2.30 17.55
N GLY A 165 19.63 0.99 17.32
CA GLY A 165 20.53 0.34 16.36
C GLY A 165 19.86 0.21 14.99
N GLY A 166 20.59 0.42 13.91
CA GLY A 166 20.04 0.35 12.55
C GLY A 166 20.72 1.33 11.60
N PRO A 167 20.06 1.67 10.47
CA PRO A 167 18.75 1.17 10.03
C PRO A 167 18.79 -0.30 9.56
N TYR A 168 17.65 -1.00 9.58
CA TYR A 168 17.53 -2.38 9.08
C TYR A 168 16.35 -2.55 8.13
N GLY A 169 16.54 -3.34 7.06
CA GLY A 169 15.51 -3.56 6.05
C GLY A 169 15.45 -2.48 4.98
N ASN A 170 16.52 -1.68 4.81
CA ASN A 170 16.62 -0.72 3.72
C ASN A 170 16.44 -1.41 2.38
N HIS A 171 15.77 -0.75 1.45
CA HIS A 171 15.69 -1.24 0.09
C HIS A 171 15.57 -0.08 -0.91
N VAL A 172 16.20 -0.29 -2.07
CA VAL A 172 16.05 0.58 -3.23
C VAL A 172 14.65 0.38 -3.80
N GLY A 173 13.96 1.48 -4.04
CA GLY A 173 12.55 1.60 -4.42
C GLY A 173 11.59 1.25 -3.30
N ASP A 174 10.45 1.91 -3.25
CA ASP A 174 9.40 1.68 -2.27
C ASP A 174 8.02 1.95 -2.86
N TRP A 175 7.07 1.07 -2.57
CA TRP A 175 5.70 1.17 -3.06
C TRP A 175 4.73 1.12 -1.90
N GLU A 176 4.28 2.30 -1.51
CA GLU A 176 3.22 2.52 -0.53
C GLU A 176 1.93 2.91 -1.24
N HIS A 177 0.78 2.75 -0.58
CA HIS A 177 -0.51 3.10 -1.17
C HIS A 177 -1.63 3.31 -0.15
N SER A 178 -2.62 4.10 -0.57
CA SER A 178 -3.93 4.12 0.05
C SER A 178 -4.99 3.51 -0.89
N LEU A 179 -6.11 3.11 -0.29
CA LEU A 179 -7.31 2.69 -1.00
C LEU A 179 -8.51 3.46 -0.47
N VAL A 180 -9.26 4.09 -1.37
CA VAL A 180 -10.60 4.61 -1.09
C VAL A 180 -11.61 3.72 -1.80
N ARG A 181 -12.53 3.14 -1.01
CA ARG A 181 -13.63 2.31 -1.54
C ARG A 181 -14.91 3.12 -1.59
N PHE A 182 -15.59 3.07 -2.72
CA PHE A 182 -16.85 3.75 -2.98
C PHE A 182 -17.98 2.74 -3.16
N GLN A 183 -19.17 3.13 -2.71
CA GLN A 183 -20.43 2.49 -3.06
C GLN A 183 -21.29 3.55 -3.73
N ASP A 184 -21.64 3.34 -5.00
CA ASP A 184 -22.45 4.26 -5.81
C ASP A 184 -21.88 5.69 -5.82
N GLY A 185 -20.55 5.80 -5.91
CA GLY A 185 -19.82 7.08 -5.89
C GLY A 185 -19.62 7.72 -4.51
N VAL A 186 -20.15 7.12 -3.44
CA VAL A 186 -20.00 7.64 -2.06
C VAL A 186 -18.85 6.91 -1.35
N PRO A 187 -17.83 7.62 -0.82
CA PRO A 187 -16.70 6.99 -0.16
C PRO A 187 -17.13 6.33 1.16
N GLN A 188 -16.79 5.06 1.32
CA GLN A 188 -17.16 4.24 2.47
C GLN A 188 -15.97 3.98 3.40
N ILE A 189 -14.81 3.68 2.82
CA ILE A 189 -13.64 3.20 3.56
C ILE A 189 -12.38 3.86 3.01
N LEU A 190 -11.49 4.26 3.91
CA LEU A 190 -10.10 4.59 3.64
C LEU A 190 -9.21 3.49 4.24
N TRP A 191 -8.30 2.93 3.45
CA TRP A 191 -7.28 2.01 3.90
C TRP A 191 -5.89 2.61 3.60
N MET A 192 -4.98 2.48 4.55
CA MET A 192 -3.62 3.04 4.50
C MET A 192 -2.61 1.90 4.63
N SER A 193 -1.66 1.78 3.71
CA SER A 193 -0.62 0.77 3.79
C SER A 193 0.38 1.09 4.89
N ALA A 194 0.80 0.05 5.61
CA ALA A 194 1.92 0.12 6.53
C ALA A 194 2.71 -1.18 6.42
N HIS A 195 3.90 -1.08 5.85
CA HIS A 195 4.77 -2.21 5.51
C HIS A 195 4.03 -3.26 4.66
N GLY A 196 4.11 -4.54 5.04
CA GLY A 196 3.38 -5.63 4.36
C GLY A 196 1.87 -5.70 4.64
N GLY A 197 1.28 -4.71 5.31
CA GLY A 197 -0.12 -4.68 5.71
C GLY A 197 -0.67 -3.26 5.70
N GLY A 198 -1.52 -2.93 6.69
CA GLY A 198 -2.12 -1.60 6.80
C GLY A 198 -3.36 -1.58 7.69
N ASN A 199 -3.94 -0.40 7.86
CA ASN A 199 -5.14 -0.15 8.67
C ASN A 199 -6.30 0.35 7.80
N ALA A 200 -7.53 -0.08 8.10
CA ALA A 200 -8.76 0.40 7.46
C ALA A 200 -9.61 1.19 8.45
N TYR A 201 -10.21 2.27 7.95
CA TYR A 201 -11.11 3.17 8.66
C TYR A 201 -12.37 3.39 7.84
N TYR A 202 -13.51 3.56 8.50
CA TYR A 202 -14.64 4.19 7.82
C TYR A 202 -14.21 5.57 7.33
N TYR A 203 -14.62 5.96 6.13
CA TYR A 203 -14.10 7.18 5.49
C TYR A 203 -14.37 8.44 6.34
N ASN A 204 -15.51 8.49 7.04
CA ASN A 204 -15.85 9.58 7.94
C ASN A 204 -15.11 9.58 9.28
N ALA A 205 -14.41 8.49 9.62
CA ALA A 205 -13.63 8.38 10.84
C ALA A 205 -12.23 8.99 10.68
N ALA A 206 -11.66 8.94 9.47
CA ALA A 206 -10.34 9.48 9.17
C ALA A 206 -10.30 11.01 9.29
N GLU A 207 -9.12 11.55 9.57
CA GLU A 207 -8.89 12.99 9.67
C GLU A 207 -9.19 13.68 8.34
N LYS A 208 -9.81 14.87 8.41
CA LYS A 208 -10.14 15.69 7.25
C LYS A 208 -8.94 16.57 6.89
N MET A 209 -8.78 16.88 5.61
CA MET A 209 -7.83 17.91 5.21
C MET A 209 -8.38 19.30 5.61
N ASP A 210 -7.53 20.17 6.12
CA ASP A 210 -7.92 21.51 6.59
C ASP A 210 -8.51 22.39 5.47
N ASN A 211 -7.92 22.29 4.28
CA ASN A 211 -8.33 23.06 3.10
C ASN A 211 -9.45 22.42 2.28
N ASP A 212 -9.78 21.15 2.55
CA ASP A 212 -10.84 20.41 1.85
C ASP A 212 -11.48 19.34 2.77
N PRO A 213 -12.62 19.64 3.39
CA PRO A 213 -13.26 18.74 4.34
C PRO A 213 -13.91 17.51 3.70
N GLU A 214 -14.04 17.45 2.36
CA GLU A 214 -14.50 16.23 1.66
C GLU A 214 -13.38 15.19 1.58
N ARG A 215 -12.12 15.66 1.60
CA ARG A 215 -10.93 14.83 1.52
C ARG A 215 -10.44 14.41 2.90
N ARG A 216 -9.65 13.34 2.91
CA ARG A 216 -8.99 12.82 4.11
C ARG A 216 -7.50 12.95 3.99
N VAL A 217 -6.83 12.98 5.13
CA VAL A 217 -5.38 13.05 5.19
C VAL A 217 -4.81 11.79 5.84
N LEU A 218 -3.61 11.43 5.42
CA LEU A 218 -2.77 10.42 6.04
C LEU A 218 -1.37 11.00 6.25
N PHE A 219 -0.58 10.34 7.08
CA PHE A 219 0.76 10.78 7.45
C PHE A 219 1.77 9.68 7.09
N SER A 220 2.72 10.03 6.23
CA SER A 220 3.80 9.13 5.79
C SER A 220 4.92 9.14 6.83
N ALA A 221 5.33 7.96 7.26
CA ALA A 221 6.38 7.82 8.27
C ALA A 221 7.76 8.12 7.70
N ARG A 222 8.62 8.70 8.55
CA ARG A 222 10.02 8.99 8.23
C ARG A 222 10.75 7.75 7.73
N GLY A 223 11.20 7.77 6.49
CA GLY A 223 12.06 6.77 5.88
C GLY A 223 11.39 5.46 5.50
N THR A 224 10.51 4.92 6.36
CA THR A 224 9.78 3.67 6.10
C THR A 224 8.55 3.87 5.23
N HIS A 225 8.05 5.12 5.15
CA HIS A 225 6.90 5.57 4.36
C HIS A 225 5.57 4.86 4.65
N ALA A 226 5.50 4.10 5.75
CA ALA A 226 4.26 3.54 6.23
C ALA A 226 3.25 4.67 6.53
N ASN A 227 2.00 4.46 6.16
CA ASN A 227 0.97 5.47 6.21
C ASN A 227 0.07 5.27 7.43
N TYR A 228 -0.04 6.32 8.23
CA TYR A 228 -0.81 6.34 9.47
C TYR A 228 -1.93 7.37 9.44
N GLY A 229 -2.94 7.16 10.30
CA GLY A 229 -4.09 8.06 10.41
C GLY A 229 -3.86 9.23 11.37
N SER A 230 -2.74 9.26 12.09
CA SER A 230 -2.41 10.30 13.08
C SER A 230 -0.91 10.56 13.13
N VAL A 231 -0.53 11.69 13.74
CA VAL A 231 0.86 12.10 13.99
C VAL A 231 1.39 11.53 15.30
N GLY A 232 2.70 11.27 15.34
CA GLY A 232 3.45 10.80 16.51
C GLY A 232 4.14 9.46 16.26
N GLN A 233 4.41 8.73 17.34
CA GLN A 233 5.11 7.46 17.30
C GLN A 233 4.14 6.28 17.11
N HIS A 234 4.47 5.36 16.20
CA HIS A 234 3.67 4.18 15.90
C HIS A 234 4.48 2.90 16.13
N SER A 235 4.36 2.31 17.31
CA SER A 235 5.02 1.03 17.60
C SER A 235 4.42 -0.13 16.81
N HIS A 236 5.27 -0.93 16.16
CA HIS A 236 4.82 -2.08 15.37
C HIS A 236 5.80 -3.25 15.44
N ASP A 237 5.25 -4.47 15.32
CA ASP A 237 5.94 -5.78 15.25
C ASP A 237 6.80 -6.21 16.47
N LEU A 238 7.55 -5.31 17.12
CA LEU A 238 8.29 -5.53 18.37
C LEU A 238 7.73 -4.70 19.53
N PRO A 239 7.88 -5.17 20.78
CA PRO A 239 7.37 -4.45 21.93
C PRO A 239 8.27 -3.33 22.43
N PHE A 240 7.85 -2.69 23.53
CA PHE A 240 8.64 -1.69 24.29
C PHE A 240 9.17 -0.54 23.45
N TYR A 241 8.41 -0.09 22.44
CA TYR A 241 8.85 0.97 21.54
C TYR A 241 10.18 0.64 20.84
N MET A 242 10.57 -0.64 20.81
CA MET A 242 11.85 -1.07 20.26
C MET A 242 11.89 -0.90 18.75
N LEU A 243 10.72 -0.81 18.12
CA LEU A 243 10.54 -0.66 16.68
C LEU A 243 9.31 0.22 16.46
N SER A 244 9.55 1.43 15.99
CA SER A 244 8.49 2.41 15.77
C SER A 244 8.76 3.22 14.52
N ASP A 245 7.66 3.56 13.87
CA ASP A 245 7.60 4.59 12.85
C ASP A 245 7.23 5.94 13.47
N PHE A 246 7.57 7.04 12.79
CA PHE A 246 7.32 8.39 13.26
C PHE A 246 6.69 9.21 12.15
N THR A 247 5.57 9.86 12.45
CA THR A 247 4.83 10.73 11.54
C THR A 247 4.64 12.11 12.15
N ASP A 248 4.58 13.16 11.33
CA ASP A 248 4.30 14.52 11.75
C ASP A 248 3.50 15.30 10.68
N ARG A 249 3.25 16.58 10.93
CA ARG A 249 2.58 17.51 9.99
C ARG A 249 3.57 18.25 9.09
N GLY A 250 4.52 17.56 8.47
CA GLY A 250 5.40 18.14 7.46
C GLY A 250 4.66 18.56 6.18
N ALA A 251 5.37 18.71 5.07
CA ALA A 251 4.79 19.24 3.84
C ALA A 251 3.62 18.37 3.34
N LEU A 252 2.49 19.02 3.04
CA LEU A 252 1.30 18.34 2.52
C LEU A 252 1.44 18.12 1.02
N TRP A 253 1.62 16.87 0.61
CA TRP A 253 1.53 16.44 -0.78
C TRP A 253 0.07 16.20 -1.16
N ASP A 254 -0.35 16.77 -2.29
CA ASP A 254 -1.62 16.51 -2.93
C ASP A 254 -1.44 15.61 -4.18
N PRO A 255 -1.69 14.28 -4.05
CA PRO A 255 -1.47 13.33 -5.14
C PRO A 255 -2.32 13.60 -6.39
N VAL A 256 -3.46 14.28 -6.26
CA VAL A 256 -4.38 14.54 -7.39
C VAL A 256 -3.83 15.60 -8.36
N GLN A 257 -2.85 16.40 -7.95
CA GLN A 257 -2.28 17.48 -8.76
C GLN A 257 -1.29 16.99 -9.82
N ASN A 258 -0.73 15.79 -9.65
CA ASN A 258 0.22 15.19 -10.59
C ASN A 258 0.24 13.67 -10.43
N TYR A 259 -0.43 12.95 -11.34
CA TYR A 259 -0.59 11.50 -11.24
C TYR A 259 -0.57 10.81 -12.61
N TYR A 260 -0.26 9.52 -12.59
CA TYR A 260 -0.59 8.60 -13.67
C TYR A 260 -1.92 7.91 -13.38
N GLY A 261 -2.92 8.08 -14.23
CA GLY A 261 -4.26 7.54 -14.03
C GLY A 261 -4.62 6.36 -14.93
N TYR A 262 -5.11 5.28 -14.31
CA TYR A 262 -5.46 4.03 -14.98
C TYR A 262 -6.81 3.49 -14.51
N THR A 263 -7.61 2.93 -15.44
CA THR A 263 -8.88 2.24 -15.11
C THR A 263 -8.82 0.76 -15.46
N LEU A 264 -9.12 -0.10 -14.50
CA LEU A 264 -9.24 -1.54 -14.65
C LEU A 264 -10.72 -1.94 -14.64
N THR A 265 -11.28 -2.14 -15.83
CA THR A 265 -12.72 -2.43 -16.03
C THR A 265 -13.01 -3.87 -16.46
N HIS A 266 -11.98 -4.64 -16.82
CA HIS A 266 -12.15 -6.00 -17.32
C HIS A 266 -11.41 -7.03 -16.48
N ARG A 267 -12.11 -8.12 -16.13
CA ARG A 267 -11.56 -9.30 -15.47
C ARG A 267 -11.80 -10.51 -16.34
N GLU A 268 -10.74 -11.22 -16.70
CA GLU A 268 -10.93 -12.53 -17.30
C GLU A 268 -11.08 -13.57 -16.19
N ARG A 269 -12.22 -14.26 -16.17
CA ARG A 269 -12.43 -15.39 -15.26
C ARG A 269 -11.50 -16.51 -15.70
N GLY A 270 -10.46 -16.76 -14.92
CA GLY A 270 -9.50 -17.83 -15.21
C GLY A 270 -10.18 -19.20 -15.23
N ARG A 271 -9.56 -20.17 -15.92
CA ARG A 271 -10.02 -21.57 -15.99
C ARG A 271 -10.17 -22.23 -14.60
N THR A 272 -9.48 -21.71 -13.60
CA THR A 272 -9.54 -22.16 -12.20
C THR A 272 -10.59 -21.42 -11.37
N GLY A 273 -11.38 -20.53 -11.97
CA GLY A 273 -12.37 -19.69 -11.31
C GLY A 273 -11.81 -18.44 -10.61
N ALA A 274 -10.49 -18.25 -10.60
CA ALA A 274 -9.85 -17.02 -10.10
C ALA A 274 -9.79 -15.94 -11.19
N ASP A 275 -10.20 -14.72 -10.85
CA ASP A 275 -10.08 -13.56 -11.74
C ASP A 275 -8.59 -13.28 -12.02
N ARG A 276 -8.25 -13.10 -13.29
CA ARG A 276 -6.91 -12.69 -13.72
C ARG A 276 -6.98 -11.28 -14.30
N ILE A 277 -5.98 -10.47 -13.97
CA ILE A 277 -5.81 -9.12 -14.49
C ILE A 277 -4.43 -8.96 -15.09
N TRP A 278 -4.37 -8.18 -16.15
CA TRP A 278 -3.15 -7.70 -16.77
C TRP A 278 -3.46 -6.38 -17.49
N PHE A 279 -2.44 -5.56 -17.65
CA PHE A 279 -2.46 -4.26 -18.26
C PHE A 279 -2.01 -4.39 -19.73
N ASP A 280 -2.88 -4.85 -20.64
CA ASP A 280 -2.59 -5.10 -22.07
C ASP A 280 -3.21 -4.05 -23.03
N GLY A 281 -3.57 -2.87 -22.53
CA GLY A 281 -4.22 -1.81 -23.32
C GLY A 281 -5.75 -1.78 -23.20
N ARG A 282 -6.37 -2.76 -22.52
CA ARG A 282 -7.76 -2.65 -22.03
C ARG A 282 -7.87 -1.83 -20.74
N VAL A 283 -6.73 -1.61 -20.09
CA VAL A 283 -6.53 -0.53 -19.14
C VAL A 283 -6.19 0.71 -19.96
N LEU A 284 -6.98 1.75 -19.79
CA LEU A 284 -6.83 2.99 -20.54
C LEU A 284 -6.25 4.06 -19.61
N THR A 285 -5.47 4.95 -20.19
CA THR A 285 -4.97 6.15 -19.51
C THR A 285 -6.14 7.10 -19.34
N SER A 286 -6.35 7.59 -18.13
CA SER A 286 -7.50 8.45 -17.84
C SER A 286 -7.21 9.94 -18.01
N ASP A 287 -5.94 10.30 -18.14
CA ASP A 287 -5.43 11.68 -18.19
C ASP A 287 -4.81 12.05 -19.54
N GLY A 288 -4.70 11.10 -20.48
CA GLY A 288 -4.05 11.29 -21.78
C GLY A 288 -2.53 11.55 -21.72
N GLN A 289 -1.93 11.59 -20.53
CA GLN A 289 -0.51 11.91 -20.29
C GLN A 289 0.25 10.72 -19.70
N SER A 290 -0.46 9.75 -19.15
CA SER A 290 0.12 8.54 -18.57
C SER A 290 0.82 7.67 -19.62
N PRO A 291 1.95 7.03 -19.26
CA PRO A 291 2.58 6.03 -20.11
C PRO A 291 1.66 4.82 -20.28
N HIS A 292 1.84 4.10 -21.38
CA HIS A 292 1.11 2.86 -21.66
C HIS A 292 1.18 1.90 -20.45
N PRO A 293 0.07 1.34 -19.96
CA PRO A 293 0.00 0.71 -18.64
C PRO A 293 0.75 -0.62 -18.51
N SER A 294 1.33 -1.13 -19.59
CA SER A 294 2.01 -2.44 -19.60
C SER A 294 3.16 -2.56 -18.59
N TRP A 295 3.77 -1.45 -18.18
CA TRP A 295 4.81 -1.44 -17.14
C TRP A 295 4.28 -1.89 -15.77
N LEU A 296 2.99 -1.68 -15.48
CA LEU A 296 2.33 -2.15 -14.25
C LEU A 296 2.29 -3.67 -14.13
N ASN A 297 2.46 -4.40 -15.25
CA ASN A 297 2.58 -5.87 -15.23
C ASN A 297 3.93 -6.38 -14.74
N TYR A 298 4.92 -5.51 -14.54
CA TYR A 298 6.23 -5.97 -14.12
C TYR A 298 6.18 -6.52 -12.68
N LEU A 299 6.30 -7.85 -12.57
CA LEU A 299 6.26 -8.60 -11.32
C LEU A 299 7.63 -8.80 -10.66
N GLY A 300 8.69 -8.28 -11.28
CA GLY A 300 10.02 -8.27 -10.71
C GLY A 300 10.15 -7.29 -9.53
N ARG A 301 11.37 -7.15 -9.05
CA ARG A 301 11.72 -6.34 -7.87
C ARG A 301 12.13 -4.95 -8.33
N TRP A 302 11.48 -3.92 -7.78
CA TRP A 302 11.69 -2.50 -8.07
C TRP A 302 12.91 -1.94 -7.33
N GLY A 303 14.03 -2.64 -7.41
CA GLY A 303 15.30 -2.26 -6.82
C GLY A 303 16.23 -3.45 -6.70
N ASP A 304 17.40 -3.19 -6.14
CA ASP A 304 18.49 -4.16 -6.06
C ASP A 304 18.10 -5.42 -5.29
N ARG A 305 18.81 -6.50 -5.60
CA ARG A 305 18.80 -7.69 -4.77
C ARG A 305 19.52 -7.40 -3.45
N GLN A 306 19.09 -8.05 -2.37
CA GLN A 306 19.81 -8.04 -1.11
C GLN A 306 21.32 -8.22 -1.33
N LEU A 307 22.10 -7.30 -0.76
CA LEU A 307 23.55 -7.34 -0.83
C LEU A 307 24.10 -8.62 -0.20
N PRO A 308 25.15 -9.23 -0.78
CA PRO A 308 25.84 -10.36 -0.19
C PRO A 308 26.33 -10.05 1.24
N ASN A 309 26.40 -11.07 2.09
CA ASN A 309 26.88 -10.92 3.47
C ASN A 309 28.33 -10.40 3.55
N SER A 310 29.10 -10.55 2.48
CA SER A 310 30.48 -10.08 2.36
C SER A 310 30.59 -8.61 1.91
N ASP A 311 29.50 -7.97 1.47
CA ASP A 311 29.51 -6.56 1.06
C ASP A 311 29.74 -5.68 2.31
N PRO A 312 30.71 -4.73 2.28
CA PRO A 312 31.03 -3.90 3.43
C PRO A 312 29.88 -2.98 3.88
N ARG A 313 28.92 -2.69 3.01
CA ARG A 313 27.71 -1.92 3.35
C ARG A 313 26.70 -2.76 4.12
N GLN A 314 26.75 -4.08 3.98
CA GLN A 314 25.80 -5.00 4.57
C GLN A 314 26.14 -5.28 6.04
N LYS A 315 25.12 -5.25 6.90
CA LYS A 315 25.23 -5.61 8.32
C LYS A 315 24.09 -6.54 8.70
N TRP A 316 24.40 -7.59 9.45
CA TRP A 316 23.40 -8.49 9.98
C TRP A 316 22.91 -8.02 11.35
N HIS A 317 21.62 -8.18 11.61
CA HIS A 317 21.02 -8.06 12.93
C HIS A 317 20.00 -9.20 13.12
N PRO A 318 19.76 -9.68 14.37
CA PRO A 318 18.82 -10.77 14.62
C PRO A 318 17.40 -10.56 14.07
N PHE A 319 16.98 -9.32 13.87
CA PHE A 319 15.66 -9.01 13.31
C PHE A 319 15.65 -8.83 11.78
N ASN A 320 16.73 -8.32 11.18
CA ASN A 320 16.83 -8.20 9.72
C ASN A 320 18.27 -7.87 9.23
N TRP A 321 18.50 -7.98 7.92
CA TRP A 321 19.67 -7.42 7.25
C TRP A 321 19.55 -5.90 7.08
N ARG A 322 20.67 -5.19 6.95
CA ARG A 322 20.64 -3.74 6.66
C ARG A 322 19.98 -3.45 5.31
N TYR A 323 20.42 -4.11 4.24
CA TYR A 323 19.80 -4.02 2.92
C TYR A 323 19.10 -5.32 2.56
N ILE A 324 17.86 -5.23 2.08
CA ILE A 324 17.05 -6.36 1.60
C ILE A 324 16.63 -6.14 0.14
N ASP A 325 15.98 -7.14 -0.45
CA ASP A 325 15.44 -7.04 -1.81
C ASP A 325 14.46 -5.87 -1.95
N GLY A 326 14.51 -5.18 -3.09
CA GLY A 326 13.48 -4.20 -3.49
C GLY A 326 12.04 -4.75 -3.42
N PRO A 327 11.02 -3.89 -3.33
CA PRO A 327 9.63 -4.32 -3.27
C PRO A 327 9.16 -4.83 -4.65
N ARG A 328 7.96 -5.42 -4.69
CA ARG A 328 7.24 -5.63 -5.96
C ARG A 328 6.33 -4.44 -6.23
N GLY A 329 6.06 -4.18 -7.50
CA GLY A 329 5.20 -3.08 -7.93
C GLY A 329 3.70 -3.26 -7.67
N PRO A 330 2.86 -2.33 -8.14
CA PRO A 330 1.43 -2.25 -7.83
C PRO A 330 0.63 -3.54 -8.10
N MET A 331 0.95 -4.30 -9.15
CA MET A 331 0.26 -5.57 -9.45
C MET A 331 0.35 -6.60 -8.31
N ALA A 332 1.38 -6.55 -7.47
CA ALA A 332 1.55 -7.47 -6.36
C ALA A 332 0.65 -7.16 -5.14
N LYS A 333 -0.12 -6.07 -5.18
CA LYS A 333 -0.90 -5.54 -4.06
C LYS A 333 -2.38 -6.00 -4.07
N ASN A 334 -2.68 -7.09 -4.78
CA ASN A 334 -4.00 -7.75 -4.77
C ASN A 334 -5.17 -6.78 -5.11
N LEU A 335 -5.10 -6.10 -6.25
CA LEU A 335 -6.04 -5.04 -6.65
C LEU A 335 -7.51 -5.53 -6.74
N LEU A 336 -7.73 -6.82 -6.97
CA LEU A 336 -9.05 -7.42 -7.07
C LEU A 336 -9.66 -7.86 -5.74
N ARG A 337 -8.97 -7.65 -4.61
CA ARG A 337 -9.42 -8.09 -3.28
C ARG A 337 -10.87 -7.67 -2.97
N HIS A 338 -11.65 -8.62 -2.46
CA HIS A 338 -13.02 -8.35 -1.98
C HIS A 338 -13.00 -7.60 -0.65
N THR A 339 -12.11 -7.97 0.26
CA THR A 339 -11.86 -7.24 1.51
C THR A 339 -10.88 -6.09 1.26
N VAL A 340 -11.07 -4.95 1.92
CA VAL A 340 -10.17 -3.79 1.76
C VAL A 340 -8.74 -4.04 2.25
N CYS A 341 -8.56 -4.91 3.25
CA CYS A 341 -7.24 -5.28 3.78
C CYS A 341 -6.48 -6.16 2.77
N GLU A 342 -5.24 -5.80 2.47
CA GLU A 342 -4.40 -6.53 1.51
C GLU A 342 -4.02 -7.93 2.01
N ARG A 343 -3.57 -8.03 3.26
CA ARG A 343 -3.08 -9.27 3.90
C ARG A 343 -3.50 -9.30 5.35
N ASN A 344 -3.66 -10.52 5.87
CA ASN A 344 -3.84 -10.75 7.30
C ASN A 344 -2.46 -10.97 7.95
N LYS A 345 -2.21 -10.30 9.07
CA LYS A 345 -1.02 -10.57 9.89
C LYS A 345 -1.08 -12.01 10.43
N TRP A 346 0.08 -12.63 10.70
CA TRP A 346 0.15 -14.06 11.05
C TRP A 346 -0.59 -14.41 12.35
N TRP A 347 -0.75 -13.45 13.26
CA TRP A 347 -1.51 -13.59 14.50
C TRP A 347 -3.03 -13.35 14.34
N ASN A 348 -3.50 -12.88 13.19
CA ASN A 348 -4.93 -12.73 12.90
C ASN A 348 -5.53 -14.09 12.50
N LEU A 349 -5.70 -14.96 13.49
CA LEU A 349 -6.19 -16.34 13.35
C LEU A 349 -7.54 -16.42 12.62
N PHE A 350 -8.39 -15.40 12.77
CA PHE A 350 -9.72 -15.34 12.16
C PHE A 350 -9.73 -14.67 10.78
N ARG A 351 -8.58 -14.19 10.30
CA ARG A 351 -8.43 -13.55 8.98
C ARG A 351 -9.42 -12.40 8.72
N THR A 352 -9.89 -11.75 9.78
CA THR A 352 -10.87 -10.68 9.67
C THR A 352 -10.20 -9.38 9.27
N CYS A 353 -10.75 -8.70 8.26
CA CYS A 353 -10.39 -7.32 7.96
C CYS A 353 -11.16 -6.38 8.89
N ARG A 354 -10.45 -5.70 9.79
CA ARG A 354 -11.05 -4.79 10.76
C ARG A 354 -11.13 -3.38 10.16
N ILE A 355 -12.34 -2.84 10.10
CA ILE A 355 -12.59 -1.44 9.70
C ILE A 355 -12.90 -0.67 10.98
N ARG A 356 -12.07 0.31 11.29
CA ARG A 356 -12.14 1.09 12.54
C ARG A 356 -13.10 2.27 12.40
N ARG A 357 -13.79 2.61 13.48
CA ARG A 357 -14.71 3.77 13.56
C ARG A 357 -14.04 5.02 14.10
N ARG A 358 -12.79 4.90 14.57
CA ARG A 358 -11.95 5.98 15.06
C ARG A 358 -10.53 5.79 14.56
N VAL A 359 -9.83 6.90 14.39
CA VAL A 359 -8.40 6.92 14.10
C VAL A 359 -7.65 6.38 15.32
N GLU A 360 -6.65 5.52 15.08
CA GLU A 360 -5.68 5.20 16.12
C GLU A 360 -4.81 6.41 16.37
N THR A 361 -4.85 6.94 17.59
CA THR A 361 -3.92 7.97 18.04
C THR A 361 -2.54 7.34 18.24
N ALA A 362 -1.52 8.06 17.77
CA ALA A 362 -0.13 7.67 17.98
C ALA A 362 0.27 7.78 19.45
N GLU A 363 1.49 7.34 19.72
CA GLU A 363 2.14 7.32 21.03
C GLU A 363 3.15 8.49 21.14
N GLY A 364 3.55 8.82 22.37
CA GLY A 364 4.64 9.78 22.61
C GLY A 364 4.23 11.25 22.63
N ILE A 365 5.23 12.13 22.81
CA ILE A 365 5.05 13.58 23.05
C ILE A 365 4.56 14.31 21.79
N GLU A 366 4.87 13.75 20.62
CA GLU A 366 4.46 14.29 19.32
C GLU A 366 3.03 13.88 18.93
N ALA A 367 2.36 13.03 19.73
CA ALA A 367 1.02 12.58 19.44
C ALA A 367 -0.03 13.68 19.71
N GLU A 368 -0.88 13.94 18.72
CA GLU A 368 -2.03 14.84 18.83
C GLU A 368 -3.24 14.10 19.42
N GLY A 369 -3.11 13.61 20.65
CA GLY A 369 -4.18 12.95 21.40
C GLY A 369 -3.69 11.93 22.41
N TYR A 370 -4.59 11.48 23.28
CA TYR A 370 -4.32 10.41 24.23
C TYR A 370 -4.91 9.10 23.71
N GLY A 371 -4.07 8.24 23.15
CA GLY A 371 -4.46 6.86 22.88
C GLY A 371 -4.65 6.03 24.14
N CYS A 372 -5.02 4.75 23.96
CA CYS A 372 -5.11 3.80 25.07
C CYS A 372 -3.81 3.71 25.89
N VAL A 373 -2.66 4.01 25.28
CA VAL A 373 -1.33 4.06 25.91
C VAL A 373 -1.16 5.34 26.74
N GLY A 374 -1.62 6.50 26.24
CA GLY A 374 -1.49 7.78 26.94
C GLY A 374 -2.23 7.85 28.28
N LEU A 375 -3.24 7.01 28.52
CA LEU A 375 -3.89 6.88 29.83
C LEU A 375 -3.09 6.00 30.80
N MET A 376 -2.22 5.12 30.28
CA MET A 376 -1.34 4.24 31.04
C MET A 376 0.01 4.90 31.36
N ASP A 377 0.46 5.85 30.54
CA ASP A 377 1.72 6.59 30.76
C ASP A 377 1.72 7.46 32.03
N TRP A 378 0.54 7.70 32.62
CA TRP A 378 0.38 8.38 33.91
C TRP A 378 0.54 7.44 35.12
N LEU A 379 0.57 6.12 34.90
CA LEU A 379 0.71 5.14 35.96
C LEU A 379 2.19 4.91 36.29
N PRO A 380 2.58 4.84 37.58
CA PRO A 380 3.91 4.43 37.99
C PRO A 380 4.31 3.10 37.35
N TRP A 381 5.57 2.95 36.93
CA TRP A 381 6.07 1.79 36.16
C TRP A 381 5.70 0.41 36.76
N TRP A 382 5.61 0.32 38.09
CA TRP A 382 5.25 -0.92 38.82
C TRP A 382 3.75 -1.23 38.80
N ILE A 383 2.89 -0.22 38.60
CA ILE A 383 1.44 -0.39 38.38
C ILE A 383 1.16 -0.57 36.88
N GLY A 384 1.87 0.18 36.03
CA GLY A 384 1.71 0.19 34.59
C GLY A 384 2.02 -1.15 33.93
N TRP A 385 2.88 -2.00 34.52
CA TRP A 385 3.31 -3.25 33.88
C TRP A 385 2.17 -4.23 33.57
N ILE A 386 1.16 -4.34 34.44
CA ILE A 386 -0.01 -5.22 34.21
C ILE A 386 -0.90 -4.67 33.07
N PRO A 387 -1.41 -3.42 33.12
CA PRO A 387 -2.14 -2.82 32.01
C PRO A 387 -1.35 -2.85 30.69
N TRP A 388 -0.05 -2.56 30.73
CA TRP A 388 0.82 -2.50 29.55
C TRP A 388 1.06 -3.88 28.92
N THR A 389 1.13 -4.95 29.74
CA THR A 389 1.16 -6.35 29.28
C THR A 389 -0.19 -6.82 28.73
N VAL A 390 -1.31 -6.27 29.24
CA VAL A 390 -2.67 -6.59 28.77
C VAL A 390 -3.04 -5.81 27.49
N THR A 391 -2.59 -4.56 27.35
CA THR A 391 -2.75 -3.74 26.14
C THR A 391 -1.71 -4.02 25.07
N TRP A 392 -0.64 -4.73 25.42
CA TRP A 392 0.42 -5.22 24.54
C TRP A 392 -0.09 -5.75 23.20
N ARG A 393 0.63 -5.45 22.10
CA ARG A 393 0.26 -5.81 20.72
C ARG A 393 -1.13 -5.30 20.30
N GLY A 394 -1.62 -4.29 21.00
CA GLY A 394 -2.94 -3.75 20.83
C GLY A 394 -4.04 -4.70 21.27
N TYR A 395 -3.83 -5.74 22.11
CA TYR A 395 -4.95 -6.60 22.56
C TYR A 395 -5.94 -5.85 23.44
N GLY A 396 -5.47 -5.08 24.41
CA GLY A 396 -6.32 -4.24 25.24
C GLY A 396 -6.86 -3.04 24.47
N CYS A 397 -6.08 -2.40 23.58
CA CYS A 397 -6.59 -1.38 22.65
C CYS A 397 -7.65 -1.98 21.70
N TRP A 398 -7.45 -3.21 21.23
CA TRP A 398 -8.38 -3.99 20.41
C TRP A 398 -9.65 -4.32 21.18
N ALA A 399 -9.54 -4.69 22.47
CA ALA A 399 -10.70 -4.96 23.32
C ALA A 399 -11.49 -3.68 23.63
N ILE A 400 -10.80 -2.58 23.97
CA ILE A 400 -11.39 -1.27 24.22
C ILE A 400 -12.06 -0.76 22.95
N ASP A 401 -11.38 -0.73 21.82
CA ASP A 401 -12.01 -0.32 20.56
C ASP A 401 -13.15 -1.26 20.14
N ARG A 402 -13.05 -2.59 20.39
CA ARG A 402 -14.14 -3.53 20.05
C ARG A 402 -15.42 -3.19 20.84
N LEU A 403 -15.27 -2.66 22.04
CA LEU A 403 -16.37 -2.24 22.91
C LEU A 403 -16.84 -0.81 22.62
N TRP A 404 -15.92 0.10 22.25
CA TRP A 404 -16.17 1.55 22.24
C TRP A 404 -16.00 2.25 20.89
N GLY A 405 -15.54 1.56 19.84
CA GLY A 405 -15.63 1.98 18.43
C GLY A 405 -14.33 1.90 17.63
#